data_AF-A0A3L7WX64-F1
#
_entry.id   AF-A0A3L7WX64-F1
#
_cell.length_a   1.000
_cell.length_b   1.000
_cell.length_c   1.000
_cell.angle_alpha   90.00
_cell.angle_beta   90.00
_cell.angle_gamma   90.00
#
_symmetry.space_group_name_H-M   'P 1'
#
loop_
_entity.id
_entity.type
_entity.pdbx_description
1 polymer ?
#
loop_
_entity_poly.entity_id
_entity_poly.type
_entity_poly.pdbx_seq_one_letter_code
_entity_poly.pdbx_strand_id
1 'polypeptide(L)'
;MESTFPEFLTVMEVPGTLREQIRASNGLERIHQELQRPFTVTHLFINDESCLRLASAILMKICDAWQLGKMVQILRDERTDHPSVE
;
A
#
# COMPACT_ATOMS: atom_id res chain seq x y z
N MET A 1 9.47 16.33 22.08
CA MET A 1 8.17 15.99 21.43
C MET A 1 7.53 17.18 20.71
N GLU A 2 7.86 18.44 21.03
CA GLU A 2 7.26 19.62 20.37
C GLU A 2 7.90 20.03 19.03
N SER A 3 9.05 19.44 18.65
CA SER A 3 9.79 19.81 17.42
C SER A 3 9.14 19.33 16.12
N THR A 4 8.24 18.35 16.18
CA THR A 4 7.61 17.74 14.98
C THR A 4 6.28 18.39 14.64
N PHE A 5 5.72 19.21 15.53
CA PHE A 5 4.44 19.89 15.32
C PHE A 5 4.38 20.74 14.02
N PRO A 6 5.45 21.48 13.63
CA PRO A 6 5.45 22.21 12.36
C PRO A 6 5.36 21.29 11.14
N GLU A 7 6.01 20.12 11.20
CA GLU A 7 6.05 19.13 10.13
C GLU A 7 4.69 18.43 9.94
N PHE A 8 3.95 18.22 11.04
CA PHE A 8 2.58 17.71 10.97
C PHE A 8 1.59 18.71 10.37
N LEU A 9 1.85 20.01 10.48
CA LEU A 9 0.97 21.06 9.96
C LEU A 9 1.21 21.38 8.48
N THR A 10 2.29 20.90 7.87
CA THR A 10 2.60 21.15 6.45
C THR A 10 1.50 20.64 5.52
N VAL A 11 0.74 19.61 5.92
CA VAL A 11 -0.43 19.13 5.18
C VAL A 11 -1.52 20.22 5.01
N MET A 12 -1.54 21.23 5.88
CA MET A 12 -2.47 22.36 5.84
C MET A 12 -2.12 23.39 4.76
N GLU A 13 -0.98 23.26 4.08
CA GLU A 13 -0.60 24.08 2.93
C GLU A 13 -1.13 23.49 1.60
N VAL A 14 -1.47 22.20 1.60
CA VAL A 14 -1.96 21.45 0.43
C VAL A 14 -3.42 21.85 0.12
N PRO A 15 -3.91 21.90 -1.14
CA PRO A 15 -5.33 22.17 -1.41
C PRO A 15 -6.28 21.18 -0.75
N GLY A 16 -7.47 21.63 -0.32
CA GLY A 16 -8.42 20.81 0.46
C GLY A 16 -8.85 19.50 -0.23
N THR A 17 -9.02 19.53 -1.55
CA THR A 17 -9.35 18.34 -2.36
C THR A 17 -8.25 17.28 -2.32
N LEU A 18 -6.98 17.70 -2.29
CA LEU A 18 -5.84 16.80 -2.22
C LEU A 18 -5.61 16.33 -0.76
N ARG A 19 -5.96 17.12 0.26
CA ARG A 19 -5.94 16.65 1.66
C ARG A 19 -6.92 15.52 1.91
N GLU A 20 -8.11 15.56 1.32
CA GLU A 20 -9.08 14.47 1.42
C GLU A 20 -8.54 13.16 0.83
N GLN A 21 -7.82 13.26 -0.30
CA GLN A 21 -7.16 12.12 -0.93
C GLN A 21 -5.97 11.60 -0.11
N ILE A 22 -5.13 12.49 0.43
CA ILE A 22 -3.96 12.12 1.25
C ILE A 22 -4.40 11.51 2.60
N ARG A 23 -5.51 11.99 3.17
CA ARG A 23 -6.07 11.46 4.43
C ARG A 23 -6.55 10.02 4.28
N ALA A 24 -6.90 9.60 3.06
CA ALA A 24 -7.24 8.23 2.76
C ALA A 24 -5.97 7.36 2.76
N SER A 25 -5.53 6.96 3.96
CA SER A 25 -4.47 5.98 4.23
C SER A 25 -4.66 4.63 3.51
N ASN A 26 -5.81 4.39 2.88
CA ASN A 26 -6.17 3.15 2.20
C ASN A 26 -5.12 2.71 1.17
N GLY A 27 -4.50 3.65 0.44
CA GLY A 27 -3.45 3.31 -0.52
C GLY A 27 -2.16 2.79 0.13
N LEU A 28 -1.70 3.50 1.17
CA LEU A 28 -0.47 3.16 1.88
C LEU A 28 -0.61 1.85 2.68
N GLU A 29 -1.72 1.70 3.41
CA GLU A 29 -2.03 0.47 4.16
C GLU A 29 -2.11 -0.72 3.21
N ARG A 30 -2.76 -0.59 2.04
CA ARG A 30 -2.85 -1.69 1.07
C ARG A 30 -1.48 -2.11 0.53
N ILE A 31 -0.60 -1.16 0.23
CA ILE A 31 0.79 -1.45 -0.20
C ILE A 31 1.54 -2.18 0.93
N HIS A 32 1.38 -1.72 2.18
CA HIS A 32 1.98 -2.35 3.35
C HIS A 32 1.50 -3.79 3.53
N GLN A 33 0.20 -4.06 3.40
CA GLN A 33 -0.37 -5.41 3.46
C GLN A 33 0.15 -6.32 2.33
N GLU A 34 0.22 -5.82 1.09
CA GLU A 34 0.74 -6.58 -0.05
C GLU A 34 2.23 -6.89 0.07
N LEU A 35 3.01 -6.01 0.70
CA LEU A 35 4.39 -6.30 1.08
C LEU A 35 4.43 -7.35 2.19
N GLN A 36 3.66 -7.18 3.26
CA GLN A 36 3.71 -8.08 4.42
C GLN A 36 3.25 -9.50 4.14
N ARG A 37 2.29 -9.72 3.22
CA ARG A 37 1.80 -11.07 2.85
C ARG A 37 2.94 -12.06 2.51
N PRO A 38 3.80 -11.79 1.50
CA PRO A 38 4.89 -12.67 1.14
C PRO A 38 6.05 -12.66 2.14
N PHE A 39 6.25 -11.57 2.92
CA PHE A 39 7.19 -11.57 4.04
C PHE A 39 6.74 -12.49 5.20
N THR A 40 5.43 -12.66 5.38
CA THR A 40 4.89 -13.58 6.37
C THR A 40 5.13 -15.03 5.95
N VAL A 41 5.06 -15.32 4.64
CA VAL A 41 5.35 -16.66 4.10
C VAL A 41 6.85 -16.95 4.07
N THR A 42 7.65 -15.93 3.74
CA THR A 42 9.11 -16.04 3.63
C THR A 42 9.76 -15.57 4.93
N HIS A 43 9.73 -16.44 5.95
CA HIS A 43 10.22 -16.09 7.30
C HIS A 43 11.72 -15.79 7.38
N LEU A 44 12.55 -16.30 6.46
CA LEU A 44 14.00 -16.10 6.46
C LEU A 44 14.52 -15.81 5.05
N PHE A 45 15.37 -14.78 4.95
CA PHE A 45 16.14 -14.48 3.76
C PHE A 45 17.61 -14.83 3.98
N ILE A 46 18.25 -15.35 2.94
CA ILE A 46 19.66 -15.75 2.98
C ILE A 46 20.57 -14.51 2.95
N ASN A 47 20.11 -13.39 2.37
CA ASN A 47 20.80 -12.10 2.33
C ASN A 47 19.81 -10.94 2.07
N ASP A 48 20.27 -9.71 2.28
CA ASP A 48 19.47 -8.49 2.12
C ASP A 48 19.03 -8.26 0.66
N GLU A 49 19.87 -8.64 -0.30
CA GLU A 49 19.58 -8.56 -1.74
C GLU A 49 18.34 -9.38 -2.13
N SER A 50 18.13 -10.54 -1.49
CA SER A 50 16.96 -11.37 -1.75
C SER A 50 15.67 -10.73 -1.23
N CYS A 51 15.75 -10.04 -0.09
CA CYS A 51 14.64 -9.26 0.45
C CYS A 51 14.29 -8.09 -0.48
N LEU A 52 15.30 -7.34 -0.95
CA LEU A 52 15.11 -6.24 -1.89
C LEU A 52 14.51 -6.68 -3.22
N ARG A 53 14.92 -7.84 -3.75
CA ARG A 53 14.34 -8.42 -4.97
C ARG A 53 12.86 -8.73 -4.81
N LEU A 54 12.47 -9.33 -3.69
CA LEU A 54 11.08 -9.65 -3.41
C LEU A 54 10.23 -8.38 -3.29
N ALA A 55 10.70 -7.41 -2.49
CA ALA A 55 10.01 -6.13 -2.33
C ALA A 55 9.85 -5.40 -3.68
N SER A 56 10.91 -5.36 -4.48
CA SER A 56 10.89 -4.70 -5.79
C SER A 56 9.94 -5.38 -6.77
N ALA A 57 9.89 -6.72 -6.77
CA ALA A 57 8.96 -7.48 -7.61
C ALA A 57 7.49 -7.19 -7.26
N ILE A 58 7.17 -7.10 -5.96
CA ILE A 58 5.82 -6.76 -5.47
C ILE A 58 5.46 -5.33 -5.88
N LEU A 59 6.36 -4.37 -5.65
CA LEU A 59 6.14 -2.97 -6.01
C LEU A 59 5.97 -2.80 -7.53
N MET A 60 6.73 -3.53 -8.34
CA MET A 60 6.60 -3.51 -9.79
C MET A 60 5.24 -4.04 -10.24
N LYS A 61 4.75 -5.15 -9.67
CA LYS A 61 3.39 -5.67 -9.90
C LYS A 61 2.32 -4.62 -9.58
N ILE A 62 2.46 -3.91 -8.45
CA ILE A 62 1.53 -2.84 -8.05
C ILE A 62 1.57 -1.68 -9.05
N CYS A 63 2.78 -1.27 -9.44
CA CYS A 63 2.99 -0.19 -10.41
C CYS A 63 2.37 -0.52 -11.78
N ASP A 64 2.60 -1.72 -12.30
CA ASP A 64 2.02 -2.18 -13.56
C ASP A 64 0.48 -2.14 -13.50
N ALA A 65 -0.10 -2.56 -12.37
CA ALA A 65 -1.54 -2.53 -12.19
C ALA A 65 -2.11 -1.09 -12.13
N TRP A 66 -1.36 -0.13 -11.58
CA TRP A 66 -1.72 1.29 -11.64
C TRP A 66 -1.60 1.87 -13.06
N GLN A 67 -0.53 1.55 -13.78
CA GLN A 67 -0.32 2.00 -15.16
C GLN A 67 -1.41 1.49 -16.12
N LEU A 68 -1.96 0.31 -15.86
CA LEU A 68 -3.08 -0.27 -16.61
C LEU A 68 -4.45 0.33 -16.25
N GLY A 69 -4.52 1.35 -15.38
CA GLY A 69 -5.78 1.98 -14.97
C GLY A 69 -6.65 1.10 -14.07
N LYS A 70 -6.12 -0.04 -13.57
CA LYS A 70 -6.81 -0.93 -12.63
C LYS A 70 -6.77 -0.43 -11.18
N MET A 71 -6.48 0.86 -10.99
CA MET A 71 -6.38 1.48 -9.67
C MET A 71 -7.66 1.25 -8.85
N VAL A 72 -8.84 1.26 -9.49
CA VAL A 72 -10.12 0.97 -8.83
C VAL A 72 -10.28 -0.50 -8.46
N GLN A 73 -9.77 -1.47 -9.23
CA GLN A 73 -9.92 -2.90 -8.91
C GLN A 73 -9.05 -3.34 -7.72
N ILE A 74 -7.84 -2.80 -7.60
CA ILE A 74 -6.98 -3.05 -6.43
C ILE A 74 -7.60 -2.46 -5.15
N LEU A 75 -8.34 -1.36 -5.30
CA LEU A 75 -9.14 -0.71 -4.25
C LEU A 75 -10.51 -1.37 -4.01
N ARG A 76 -10.99 -2.25 -4.91
CA ARG A 76 -12.32 -2.90 -4.81
C ARG A 76 -12.28 -4.39 -4.43
N ASP A 77 -11.12 -5.02 -4.41
CA ASP A 77 -11.04 -6.46 -4.13
C ASP A 77 -10.99 -6.74 -2.62
N GLU A 78 -12.16 -6.65 -2.00
CA GLU A 78 -12.53 -7.39 -0.80
C GLU A 78 -14.02 -7.75 -0.96
N ARG A 79 -14.33 -9.05 -1.14
CA ARG A 79 -15.67 -9.69 -1.05
C ARG A 79 -16.49 -9.96 -2.32
N THR A 80 -15.99 -10.83 -3.20
CA THR A 80 -16.88 -11.78 -3.92
C THR A 80 -16.28 -13.19 -3.96
N ASP A 81 -15.94 -13.74 -2.80
CA ASP A 81 -15.72 -15.20 -2.68
C ASP A 81 -16.06 -15.65 -1.25
N HIS A 82 -17.34 -15.55 -0.93
CA HIS A 82 -17.97 -16.55 -0.09
C HIS A 82 -18.90 -17.31 -1.01
N PRO A 83 -18.61 -18.58 -1.37
CA PRO A 83 -19.67 -19.41 -1.93
C PRO A 83 -20.73 -19.48 -0.82
N SER A 84 -21.93 -19.01 -1.12
CA SER A 84 -23.12 -19.36 -0.36
C SER A 84 -23.16 -20.87 -0.30
N VAL A 85 -22.78 -21.43 0.85
CA VAL A 85 -23.05 -22.83 1.16
C VAL A 85 -24.50 -22.86 1.61
N GLU A 86 -25.34 -23.49 0.79
CA GLU A 86 -26.69 -23.95 1.14
C GLU A 86 -26.67 -24.89 2.36
#